data_AF-A0A847LCP0-F1
#
_entry.id   AF-A0A847LCP0-F1
#
_cell.length_a   1.000
_cell.length_b   1.000
_cell.length_c   1.000
_cell.angle_alpha   90.00
_cell.angle_beta   90.00
_cell.angle_gamma   90.00
#
_symmetry.space_group_name_H-M   'P 1'
#
loop_
_entity.id
_entity.type
_entity.pdbx_description
1 polymer ?
#
loop_
_entity_poly.entity_id
_entity_poly.type
_entity_poly.pdbx_seq_one_letter_code
_entity_poly.pdbx_strand_id
1 'polypeptide(L)'
;MNRARQTGFTMTELMIGVSIFAGLTLAFLLSVRATTREIDFSADYFMSILVAQKVGEDLMEETTLNPFALESSGVESPSGITSRLVDGGSVHFSFLEDRAAPWGRIDPGVDGLLSADVQPLYAQVRDFRLRTRARRLASDQAVPDRNLLAVSTEVQWKNQADGRKYESEFQVFSPVTGKKFDETLDVGTLPLTPAALEEETARFFYHLSAEDLKAKIAQSQGDEKAIFELGKVHFLCKGFMQSEYYRKTMQEITTLKKNLASPSGQDLYGTHVALAARWYDLAKTAYRLAFYLERSFDRLMAHPAGLPGGVEGIDQSRLAQCMANFSIIYELFVGGLVQTRSNYLKLLEPGFAAKGGKRQQQIILRLLDIHRILGINPNYPQGLPDYRVFIDQIRTFSEGRLPFLARFMDDERVLAKDPKALLARYPNLKSIHALLADRMPRVLAFAGQTATTGE
;
A
#
# COMPACT_ATOMS: atom_id res chain seq x y z
N MET A 1 -56.25 80.36 29.48
CA MET A 1 -55.54 79.33 28.70
C MET A 1 -55.25 78.13 29.59
N ASN A 2 -55.31 76.93 29.01
CA ASN A 2 -54.98 75.60 29.56
C ASN A 2 -55.92 74.99 30.62
N ARG A 3 -57.04 74.41 30.14
CA ARG A 3 -57.62 73.21 30.78
C ARG A 3 -56.92 71.99 30.18
N ALA A 4 -56.05 71.34 30.95
CA ALA A 4 -55.59 70.01 30.62
C ALA A 4 -56.80 69.06 30.66
N ARG A 5 -57.18 68.52 29.49
CA ARG A 5 -58.13 67.39 29.42
C ARG A 5 -57.43 66.19 30.04
N GLN A 6 -57.76 65.85 31.29
CA GLN A 6 -57.47 64.54 31.83
C GLN A 6 -58.43 63.53 31.19
N THR A 7 -58.02 62.94 30.08
CA THR A 7 -58.63 61.71 29.55
C THR A 7 -58.12 60.54 30.40
N GLY A 8 -58.90 60.15 31.39
CA GLY A 8 -58.66 58.91 32.13
C GLY A 8 -59.05 57.72 31.26
N PHE A 9 -58.11 56.78 31.06
CA PHE A 9 -58.38 55.51 30.39
C PHE A 9 -59.42 54.72 31.19
N THR A 10 -60.37 54.10 30.49
CA THR A 10 -61.30 53.16 31.13
C THR A 10 -60.55 51.89 31.52
N MET A 11 -60.92 51.26 32.64
CA MET A 11 -60.28 50.01 33.11
C MET A 11 -60.29 48.93 32.01
N THR A 12 -61.32 48.92 31.18
CA THR A 12 -61.47 48.04 30.01
C THR A 12 -60.42 48.33 28.92
N GLU A 13 -60.18 49.59 28.56
CA GLU A 13 -59.10 49.94 27.62
C GLU A 13 -57.72 49.58 28.16
N LEU A 14 -57.51 49.73 29.48
CA LEU A 14 -56.27 49.35 30.14
C LEU A 14 -56.08 47.82 30.11
N MET A 15 -57.14 47.04 30.36
CA MET A 15 -57.10 45.58 30.22
C MET A 15 -56.90 45.12 28.77
N ILE A 16 -57.53 45.77 27.79
CA ILE A 16 -57.34 45.49 26.36
C ILE A 16 -55.89 45.81 25.96
N GLY A 17 -55.37 46.97 26.36
CA GLY A 17 -54.00 47.38 26.08
C GLY A 17 -52.97 46.43 26.68
N VAL A 18 -53.14 46.01 27.93
CA VAL A 18 -52.27 45.02 28.60
C VAL A 18 -52.37 43.65 27.92
N SER A 19 -53.57 43.22 27.51
CA SER A 19 -53.77 41.94 26.83
C SER A 19 -53.10 41.90 25.45
N ILE A 20 -53.21 42.99 24.67
CA ILE A 20 -52.52 43.13 23.38
C ILE A 20 -51.01 43.14 23.59
N PHE A 21 -50.52 43.88 24.59
CA PHE A 21 -49.09 43.95 24.89
C PHE A 21 -48.53 42.59 25.33
N ALA A 22 -49.25 41.86 26.18
CA ALA A 22 -48.90 40.50 26.60
C ALA A 22 -48.89 39.53 25.40
N GLY A 23 -49.88 39.62 24.51
CA GLY A 23 -49.94 38.82 23.29
C GLY A 23 -48.76 39.08 22.34
N LEU A 24 -48.42 40.35 22.11
CA LEU A 24 -47.26 40.73 21.29
C LEU A 24 -45.93 40.29 21.91
N THR A 25 -45.79 40.42 23.23
CA THR A 25 -44.59 39.97 23.95
C THR A 25 -44.43 38.45 23.85
N LEU A 26 -45.53 37.70 24.00
CA LEU A 26 -45.51 36.24 23.86
C LEU A 26 -45.16 35.82 22.44
N ALA A 27 -45.76 36.45 21.42
CA ALA A 27 -45.45 36.19 20.02
C ALA A 27 -43.97 36.48 19.70
N PHE A 28 -43.43 37.60 20.20
CA PHE A 28 -42.01 37.94 20.07
C PHE A 28 -41.10 36.90 20.72
N LEU A 29 -41.39 36.48 21.97
CA LEU A 29 -40.60 35.46 22.67
C LEU A 29 -40.65 34.10 21.97
N LEU A 30 -41.79 33.72 21.39
CA LEU A 30 -41.91 32.51 20.59
C LEU A 30 -41.09 32.59 19.30
N SER A 31 -41.12 33.73 18.60
CA SER A 31 -40.31 33.96 17.41
C SER A 31 -38.81 33.93 17.71
N VAL A 32 -38.36 34.63 18.77
CA VAL A 32 -36.95 34.60 19.19
C VAL A 32 -36.51 33.17 19.52
N ARG A 33 -37.32 32.41 20.28
CA ARG A 33 -37.03 31.00 20.57
C ARG A 33 -36.97 30.13 19.31
N ALA A 34 -37.82 30.37 18.32
CA ALA A 34 -37.80 29.65 17.06
C ALA A 34 -36.51 29.96 16.27
N THR A 35 -36.13 31.23 16.15
CA THR A 35 -34.90 31.65 15.49
C THR A 35 -33.65 31.11 16.20
N THR A 36 -33.58 31.16 17.53
CA THR A 36 -32.45 30.58 18.28
C THR A 36 -32.34 29.07 18.03
N ARG A 37 -33.47 28.34 18.00
CA ARG A 37 -33.46 26.90 17.68
C ARG A 37 -32.95 26.60 16.26
N GLU A 38 -33.30 27.45 15.29
CA GLU A 38 -32.87 27.30 13.89
C GLU A 38 -31.37 27.61 13.74
N ILE A 39 -30.88 28.64 14.42
CA ILE A 39 -29.45 28.96 14.47
C ILE A 39 -28.67 27.83 15.14
N ASP A 40 -29.12 27.34 16.30
CA ASP A 40 -28.50 26.23 17.00
C ASP A 40 -28.49 24.96 16.13
N PHE A 41 -29.59 24.68 15.44
CA PHE A 41 -29.66 23.55 14.51
C PHE A 41 -28.66 23.70 13.37
N SER A 42 -28.59 24.87 12.75
CA SER A 42 -27.67 25.13 11.63
C SER A 42 -26.21 25.04 12.06
N ALA A 43 -25.89 25.55 13.25
CA ALA A 43 -24.56 25.45 13.85
C ALA A 43 -24.19 23.98 14.13
N ASP A 44 -25.08 23.23 14.77
CA ASP A 44 -24.86 21.81 15.03
C ASP A 44 -24.70 21.00 13.74
N TYR A 45 -25.54 21.29 12.73
CA TYR A 45 -25.48 20.64 11.43
C TYR A 45 -24.16 20.93 10.72
N PHE A 46 -23.70 22.17 10.71
CA PHE A 46 -22.40 22.53 10.14
C PHE A 46 -21.25 21.84 10.87
N MET A 47 -21.29 21.79 12.20
CA MET A 47 -20.32 21.05 13.00
C MET A 47 -20.34 19.55 12.69
N SER A 48 -21.52 18.97 12.46
CA SER A 48 -21.64 17.56 12.07
C SER A 48 -20.96 17.25 10.73
N ILE A 49 -21.06 18.18 9.76
CA ILE A 49 -20.36 18.08 8.48
C ILE A 49 -18.84 18.14 8.70
N LEU A 50 -18.35 19.10 9.48
CA LEU A 50 -16.91 19.24 9.77
C LEU A 50 -16.34 18.00 10.46
N VAL A 51 -17.05 17.46 11.45
CA VAL A 51 -16.66 16.23 12.15
C VAL A 51 -16.59 15.06 11.16
N ALA A 52 -17.62 14.89 10.33
CA ALA A 52 -17.66 13.81 9.35
C ALA A 52 -16.56 13.95 8.28
N GLN A 53 -16.29 15.18 7.81
CA GLN A 53 -15.22 15.46 6.86
C GLN A 53 -13.86 15.15 7.46
N LYS A 54 -13.58 15.62 8.69
CA LYS A 54 -12.31 15.34 9.38
C LYS A 54 -12.08 13.84 9.53
N VAL A 55 -13.10 13.09 9.97
CA VAL A 55 -13.01 11.63 10.11
C VAL A 55 -12.82 10.96 8.75
N GLY A 56 -13.52 11.43 7.72
CA GLY A 56 -13.33 10.94 6.36
C GLY A 56 -11.90 11.13 5.86
N GLU A 57 -11.33 12.33 6.04
CA GLU A 57 -9.96 12.66 5.67
C GLU A 57 -8.94 11.83 6.44
N ASP A 58 -9.09 11.71 7.77
CA ASP A 58 -8.23 10.86 8.61
C ASP A 58 -8.23 9.40 8.14
N LEU A 59 -9.43 8.84 7.85
CA LEU A 59 -9.56 7.45 7.40
C LEU A 59 -9.02 7.26 5.99
N MET A 60 -9.18 8.24 5.09
CA MET A 60 -8.56 8.23 3.77
C MET A 60 -7.03 8.27 3.88
N GLU A 61 -6.47 9.13 4.74
CA GLU A 61 -5.04 9.20 4.97
C GLU A 61 -4.51 7.89 5.59
N GLU A 62 -5.18 7.36 6.61
CA GLU A 62 -4.80 6.11 7.25
C GLU A 62 -4.85 4.93 6.26
N THR A 63 -5.87 4.87 5.40
CA THR A 63 -5.98 3.81 4.37
C THR A 63 -4.97 3.96 3.24
N THR A 64 -4.46 5.17 2.97
CA THR A 64 -3.33 5.35 2.04
C THR A 64 -2.02 4.78 2.58
N LEU A 65 -1.83 4.79 3.90
CA LEU A 65 -0.66 4.21 4.57
C LEU A 65 -0.83 2.70 4.81
N ASN A 66 -1.99 2.30 5.31
CA ASN A 66 -2.37 0.93 5.62
C ASN A 66 -3.68 0.59 4.90
N PRO A 67 -3.64 -0.12 3.76
CA PRO A 67 -4.85 -0.54 3.04
C PRO A 67 -5.84 -1.38 3.86
N PHE A 68 -5.43 -1.85 5.03
CA PHE A 68 -6.26 -2.63 5.95
C PHE A 68 -6.58 -1.91 7.27
N ALA A 69 -6.37 -0.60 7.34
CA ALA A 69 -6.61 0.21 8.54
C ALA A 69 -8.02 0.07 9.11
N LEU A 70 -9.04 -0.09 8.24
CA LEU A 70 -10.43 -0.21 8.67
C LEU A 70 -10.73 -1.54 9.37
N GLU A 71 -9.98 -2.58 9.05
CA GLU A 71 -10.07 -3.87 9.74
C GLU A 71 -9.41 -3.79 11.11
N SER A 72 -8.20 -3.23 11.19
CA SER A 72 -7.47 -3.15 12.47
C SER A 72 -8.07 -2.13 13.44
N SER A 73 -8.72 -1.09 12.93
CA SER A 73 -9.51 -0.16 13.75
C SER A 73 -10.90 -0.72 14.13
N GLY A 74 -11.30 -1.89 13.63
CA GLY A 74 -12.59 -2.52 13.93
C GLY A 74 -13.80 -1.86 13.24
N VAL A 75 -13.56 -0.98 12.27
CA VAL A 75 -14.59 -0.25 11.52
C VAL A 75 -15.32 -1.17 10.52
N GLU A 76 -14.66 -2.22 10.03
CA GLU A 76 -15.29 -3.29 9.22
C GLU A 76 -16.18 -4.20 10.10
N SER A 77 -17.27 -3.64 10.63
CA SER A 77 -18.30 -4.36 11.37
C SER A 77 -19.70 -3.88 10.94
N PRO A 78 -20.70 -4.78 10.82
CA PRO A 78 -22.08 -4.40 10.50
C PRO A 78 -22.68 -3.40 11.49
N SER A 79 -22.27 -3.49 12.77
CA SER A 79 -22.72 -2.56 13.81
C SER A 79 -22.01 -1.21 13.75
N GLY A 80 -20.82 -1.15 13.14
CA GLY A 80 -19.90 -0.02 13.24
C GLY A 80 -19.39 0.20 14.66
N ILE A 81 -18.57 1.23 14.82
CA ILE A 81 -18.07 1.71 16.11
C ILE A 81 -18.77 3.03 16.41
N THR A 82 -19.39 3.14 17.57
CA THR A 82 -19.95 4.40 18.09
C THR A 82 -19.03 4.97 19.15
N SER A 83 -18.57 6.20 18.95
CA SER A 83 -17.61 6.89 19.82
C SER A 83 -18.11 8.28 20.22
N ARG A 84 -17.63 8.72 21.39
CA ARG A 84 -17.72 10.13 21.79
C ARG A 84 -16.57 10.91 21.19
N LEU A 85 -16.79 12.18 20.88
CA LEU A 85 -15.72 13.06 20.40
C LEU A 85 -14.80 13.56 21.53
N VAL A 86 -15.19 13.38 22.79
CA VAL A 86 -14.50 13.87 23.98
C VAL A 86 -13.91 12.75 24.83
N ASP A 87 -13.04 13.11 25.76
CA ASP A 87 -12.48 12.23 26.80
C ASP A 87 -11.78 10.98 26.23
N GLY A 88 -11.15 11.11 25.05
CA GLY A 88 -10.49 10.00 24.36
C GLY A 88 -11.44 8.94 23.82
N GLY A 89 -12.75 9.22 23.75
CA GLY A 89 -13.75 8.28 23.25
C GLY A 89 -13.61 7.91 21.77
N SER A 90 -12.91 8.75 21.00
CA SER A 90 -12.64 8.56 19.57
C SER A 90 -11.17 8.78 19.28
N VAL A 91 -10.54 7.84 18.56
CA VAL A 91 -9.14 7.93 18.11
C VAL A 91 -8.88 9.15 17.21
N HIS A 92 -9.92 9.67 16.54
CA HIS A 92 -9.83 10.84 15.66
C HIS A 92 -9.81 12.18 16.39
N PHE A 93 -10.22 12.19 17.67
CA PHE A 93 -10.37 13.39 18.51
C PHE A 93 -9.62 13.28 19.85
N SER A 94 -8.80 12.23 20.00
CA SER A 94 -8.06 11.98 21.24
C SER A 94 -6.98 13.03 21.51
N PHE A 95 -6.40 13.60 20.44
CA PHE A 95 -5.22 14.44 20.51
C PHE A 95 -5.52 15.80 19.88
N LEU A 96 -5.28 16.89 20.62
CA LEU A 96 -5.59 18.25 20.17
C LEU A 96 -4.36 18.96 19.61
N GLU A 97 -3.33 19.07 20.42
CA GLU A 97 -2.14 19.86 20.11
C GLU A 97 -0.97 19.35 20.95
N ASP A 98 0.24 19.58 20.44
CA ASP A 98 1.48 19.40 21.18
C ASP A 98 1.66 20.63 22.09
N ARG A 99 1.63 20.43 23.41
CA ARG A 99 1.61 21.48 24.43
C ARG A 99 2.93 21.61 25.16
N ALA A 100 3.84 20.65 25.02
CA ALA A 100 5.07 20.61 25.79
C ALA A 100 6.26 20.07 24.98
N ALA A 101 7.43 20.65 25.24
CA ALA A 101 8.67 20.13 24.67
C ALA A 101 8.93 18.67 25.10
N PRO A 102 9.49 17.81 24.23
CA PRO A 102 10.02 18.14 22.90
C PRO A 102 8.93 18.24 21.82
N TRP A 103 8.85 19.42 21.18
CA TRP A 103 7.90 19.72 20.11
C TRP A 103 8.01 18.73 18.94
N GLY A 104 6.88 18.49 18.28
CA GLY A 104 6.69 17.48 17.26
C GLY A 104 6.33 16.09 17.80
N ARG A 105 5.87 15.97 19.06
CA ARG A 105 5.39 14.71 19.65
C ARG A 105 4.24 15.00 20.64
N ILE A 106 3.09 14.41 20.38
CA ILE A 106 1.95 14.39 21.29
C ILE A 106 2.08 13.20 22.25
N ASP A 107 2.18 13.48 23.54
CA ASP A 107 2.08 12.52 24.63
C ASP A 107 0.76 12.74 25.40
N PRO A 108 -0.20 11.80 25.34
CA PRO A 108 -1.47 11.94 26.07
C PRO A 108 -1.31 12.16 27.58
N GLY A 109 -0.21 11.71 28.19
CA GLY A 109 0.07 11.94 29.60
C GLY A 109 0.48 13.38 29.93
N VAL A 110 0.97 14.13 28.93
CA VAL A 110 1.50 15.49 29.09
C VAL A 110 0.58 16.53 28.43
N ASP A 111 0.11 16.26 27.22
CA ASP A 111 -0.71 17.18 26.42
C ASP A 111 -2.20 17.10 26.76
N GLY A 112 -2.61 16.02 27.42
CA GLY A 112 -4.00 15.78 27.79
C GLY A 112 -4.90 15.42 26.60
N LEU A 113 -6.18 15.27 26.88
CA LEU A 113 -7.22 14.90 25.92
C LEU A 113 -8.15 16.09 25.67
N LEU A 114 -9.11 15.94 24.76
CA LEU A 114 -10.26 16.85 24.69
C LEU A 114 -11.20 16.60 25.89
N SER A 115 -10.84 17.14 27.03
CA SER A 115 -11.54 17.05 28.32
C SER A 115 -12.15 18.39 28.74
N ALA A 116 -12.92 18.38 29.84
CA ALA A 116 -13.75 19.51 30.27
C ALA A 116 -12.98 20.81 30.57
N ASP A 117 -11.66 20.72 30.80
CA ASP A 117 -10.72 21.83 30.96
C ASP A 117 -10.42 22.58 29.65
N VAL A 118 -10.62 21.95 28.50
CA VAL A 118 -10.40 22.55 27.17
C VAL A 118 -11.67 23.25 26.67
N GLN A 119 -12.04 24.35 27.33
CA GLN A 119 -13.13 25.22 26.89
C GLN A 119 -12.65 26.26 25.86
N PRO A 120 -13.51 26.70 24.92
CA PRO A 120 -14.92 26.33 24.73
C PRO A 120 -15.14 25.06 23.89
N LEU A 121 -14.07 24.45 23.36
CA LEU A 121 -14.14 23.35 22.41
C LEU A 121 -14.88 22.14 22.95
N TYR A 122 -14.64 21.77 24.22
CA TYR A 122 -15.34 20.66 24.87
C TYR A 122 -16.86 20.85 24.86
N ALA A 123 -17.35 22.05 25.21
CA ALA A 123 -18.78 22.35 25.21
C ALA A 123 -19.40 22.25 23.82
N GLN A 124 -18.64 22.57 22.77
CA GLN A 124 -19.12 22.51 21.38
C GLN A 124 -19.30 21.08 20.88
N VAL A 125 -18.47 20.12 21.30
CA VAL A 125 -18.46 18.77 20.69
C VAL A 125 -18.93 17.64 21.61
N ARG A 126 -19.10 17.87 22.92
CA ARG A 126 -19.48 16.82 23.89
C ARG A 126 -20.81 16.12 23.60
N ASP A 127 -21.74 16.82 22.94
CA ASP A 127 -23.09 16.33 22.64
C ASP A 127 -23.17 15.57 21.31
N PHE A 128 -22.04 15.42 20.62
CA PHE A 128 -21.91 14.69 19.37
C PHE A 128 -21.48 13.24 19.60
N ARG A 129 -22.04 12.35 18.78
CA ARG A 129 -21.68 10.94 18.69
C ARG A 129 -21.30 10.62 17.26
N LEU A 130 -20.14 10.00 17.10
CA LEU A 130 -19.64 9.54 15.82
C LEU A 130 -19.94 8.05 15.70
N ARG A 131 -20.46 7.63 14.55
CA ARG A 131 -20.56 6.23 14.18
C ARG A 131 -19.85 6.02 12.84
N THR A 132 -18.86 5.14 12.84
CA THR A 132 -18.14 4.78 11.62
C THR A 132 -18.35 3.30 11.33
N ARG A 133 -18.68 2.96 10.08
CA ARG A 133 -18.82 1.58 9.61
C ARG A 133 -18.23 1.44 8.22
N ALA A 134 -17.68 0.27 7.91
CA ALA A 134 -17.21 -0.07 6.58
C ALA A 134 -17.83 -1.39 6.12
N ARG A 135 -18.17 -1.46 4.84
CA ARG A 135 -18.66 -2.67 4.18
C ARG A 135 -18.00 -2.85 2.83
N ARG A 136 -17.76 -4.09 2.44
CA ARG A 136 -17.21 -4.41 1.12
C ARG A 136 -18.25 -4.21 0.03
N LEU A 137 -17.85 -3.63 -1.10
CA LEU A 137 -18.78 -3.36 -2.21
C LEU A 137 -19.27 -4.65 -2.89
N ALA A 138 -18.41 -5.68 -2.93
CA ALA A 138 -18.76 -6.98 -3.48
C ALA A 138 -18.39 -8.12 -2.51
N SER A 139 -19.26 -9.13 -2.43
CA SER A 139 -19.04 -10.36 -1.66
C SER A 139 -18.42 -11.49 -2.47
N ASP A 140 -18.56 -11.46 -3.81
CA ASP A 140 -18.05 -12.48 -4.72
C ASP A 140 -16.53 -12.34 -4.95
N GLN A 141 -15.83 -13.48 -5.02
CA GLN A 141 -14.38 -13.56 -5.06
C GLN A 141 -13.74 -13.08 -6.36
N ALA A 142 -14.49 -13.02 -7.46
CA ALA A 142 -13.93 -12.83 -8.81
C ALA A 142 -13.95 -11.37 -9.33
N VAL A 143 -14.59 -10.44 -8.62
CA VAL A 143 -14.84 -9.06 -9.12
C VAL A 143 -13.82 -8.06 -8.53
N PRO A 144 -13.25 -7.14 -9.33
CA PRO A 144 -12.31 -6.12 -8.84
C PRO A 144 -12.84 -5.28 -7.68
N ASP A 145 -14.14 -4.99 -7.67
CA ASP A 145 -14.85 -4.20 -6.66
C ASP A 145 -14.75 -4.80 -5.25
N ARG A 146 -14.41 -6.09 -5.15
CA ARG A 146 -14.13 -6.74 -3.85
C ARG A 146 -12.96 -6.08 -3.12
N ASN A 147 -12.06 -5.40 -3.84
CA ASN A 147 -10.94 -4.66 -3.23
C ASN A 147 -11.34 -3.26 -2.74
N LEU A 148 -12.63 -2.92 -2.75
CA LEU A 148 -13.14 -1.63 -2.30
C LEU A 148 -14.06 -1.80 -1.09
N LEU A 149 -13.90 -0.90 -0.12
CA LEU A 149 -14.79 -0.74 1.02
C LEU A 149 -15.56 0.58 0.87
N ALA A 150 -16.88 0.52 1.04
CA ALA A 150 -17.70 1.70 1.31
C ALA A 150 -17.66 2.00 2.81
N VAL A 151 -17.21 3.21 3.15
CA VAL A 151 -17.12 3.72 4.50
C VAL A 151 -18.25 4.72 4.70
N SER A 152 -19.04 4.51 5.74
CA SER A 152 -20.13 5.40 6.14
C SER A 152 -19.81 5.99 7.50
N THR A 153 -19.86 7.32 7.56
CA THR A 153 -19.65 8.12 8.77
C THR A 153 -20.97 8.82 9.09
N GLU A 154 -21.52 8.53 10.26
CA GLU A 154 -22.73 9.13 10.78
C GLU A 154 -22.37 9.96 12.02
N VAL A 155 -22.82 11.21 12.04
CA VAL A 155 -22.64 12.11 13.17
C VAL A 155 -24.02 12.47 13.70
N GLN A 156 -24.30 12.06 14.94
CA GLN A 156 -25.53 12.36 15.65
C GLN A 156 -25.25 13.43 16.70
N TRP A 157 -26.17 14.39 16.86
CA TRP A 157 -26.06 15.40 17.91
C TRP A 157 -27.35 15.52 18.70
N LYS A 158 -27.21 15.72 20.02
CA LYS A 158 -28.29 15.74 21.02
C LYS A 158 -28.95 14.34 21.13
N ASN A 159 -29.09 13.81 22.36
CA ASN A 159 -29.59 12.46 22.67
C ASN A 159 -31.09 12.23 22.35
N GLN A 160 -31.64 12.81 21.29
CA GLN A 160 -33.03 12.56 20.87
C GLN A 160 -33.07 11.40 19.87
N ALA A 161 -33.89 10.40 20.19
CA ALA A 161 -34.08 9.18 19.40
C ALA A 161 -34.58 9.45 17.96
N ASP A 162 -35.11 10.65 17.69
CA ASP A 162 -35.63 11.07 16.39
C ASP A 162 -34.73 12.12 15.70
N GLY A 163 -33.81 11.64 14.85
CA GLY A 163 -33.63 12.24 13.53
C GLY A 163 -32.55 13.31 13.29
N ARG A 164 -31.79 13.77 14.29
CA ARG A 164 -30.70 14.75 14.07
C ARG A 164 -29.38 14.05 13.77
N LYS A 165 -29.19 13.72 12.49
CA LYS A 165 -27.99 13.06 11.99
C LYS A 165 -27.51 13.64 10.66
N TYR A 166 -26.20 13.60 10.47
CA TYR A 166 -25.56 13.78 9.18
C TYR A 166 -24.85 12.49 8.80
N GLU A 167 -24.98 12.08 7.54
CA GLU A 167 -24.34 10.88 7.00
C GLU A 167 -23.49 11.27 5.80
N SER A 168 -22.28 10.70 5.74
CA SER A 168 -21.38 10.77 4.58
C SER A 168 -20.93 9.35 4.22
N GLU A 169 -20.76 9.09 2.93
CA GLU A 169 -20.24 7.83 2.40
C GLU A 169 -19.10 8.11 1.42
N PHE A 170 -18.02 7.35 1.52
CA PHE A 170 -16.89 7.40 0.60
C PHE A 170 -16.31 6.00 0.41
N GLN A 171 -15.44 5.84 -0.60
CA GLN A 171 -14.86 4.56 -0.94
C GLN A 171 -13.35 4.57 -0.72
N VAL A 172 -12.83 3.47 -0.19
CA VAL A 172 -11.39 3.27 0.01
C VAL A 172 -10.94 1.92 -0.54
N PHE A 173 -9.67 1.84 -0.92
CA PHE A 173 -9.06 0.61 -1.41
C PHE A 173 -8.56 -0.26 -0.26
N SER A 174 -9.00 -1.51 -0.21
CA SER A 174 -8.58 -2.53 0.74
C SER A 174 -8.48 -3.91 0.06
N PRO A 175 -7.27 -4.33 -0.37
CA PRO A 175 -7.09 -5.45 -1.28
C PRO A 175 -7.25 -6.80 -0.59
N VAL A 176 -8.19 -7.62 -1.07
CA VAL A 176 -8.37 -9.02 -0.62
C VAL A 176 -8.12 -10.03 -1.74
N THR A 177 -7.99 -9.56 -2.97
CA THR A 177 -7.62 -10.37 -4.13
C THR A 177 -6.26 -9.95 -4.65
N GLY A 178 -5.46 -10.93 -5.07
CA GLY A 178 -4.18 -10.66 -5.69
C GLY A 178 -4.36 -9.95 -7.02
N LYS A 179 -3.43 -9.06 -7.36
CA LYS A 179 -3.36 -8.47 -8.69
C LYS A 179 -3.14 -9.59 -9.71
N LYS A 180 -3.99 -9.64 -10.73
CA LYS A 180 -3.76 -10.50 -11.89
C LYS A 180 -2.52 -9.95 -12.62
N PHE A 181 -1.52 -10.80 -12.79
CA PHE A 181 -0.36 -10.46 -13.60
C PHE A 181 -0.76 -10.57 -15.07
N ASP A 182 -0.42 -9.55 -15.83
CA ASP A 182 -0.49 -9.62 -17.28
C ASP A 182 0.48 -10.71 -17.73
N GLU A 183 -0.04 -11.73 -18.41
CA GLU A 183 0.76 -12.84 -18.93
C GLU A 183 1.59 -12.42 -20.15
N THR A 184 1.37 -11.21 -20.67
CA THR A 184 2.18 -10.63 -21.74
C THR A 184 3.45 -9.99 -21.18
N LEU A 185 4.59 -10.42 -21.73
CA LEU A 185 5.90 -9.91 -21.35
C LEU A 185 6.25 -8.69 -22.21
N ASP A 186 5.91 -7.49 -21.75
CA ASP A 186 6.45 -6.24 -22.32
C ASP A 186 7.78 -5.89 -21.65
N VAL A 187 8.83 -6.63 -22.03
CA VAL A 187 10.23 -6.26 -21.71
C VAL A 187 10.73 -5.48 -22.93
N GLY A 188 10.28 -4.22 -22.99
CA GLY A 188 10.47 -3.23 -24.04
C GLY A 188 11.49 -3.55 -25.12
N THR A 189 11.02 -4.13 -26.24
CA THR A 189 11.74 -4.43 -27.51
C THR A 189 12.26 -5.87 -27.76
N LEU A 190 11.74 -6.90 -27.09
CA LEU A 190 11.96 -8.28 -27.53
C LEU A 190 10.76 -8.81 -28.34
N PRO A 191 10.75 -8.70 -29.69
CA PRO A 191 9.76 -9.42 -30.49
C PRO A 191 10.01 -10.93 -30.38
N LEU A 192 9.20 -11.61 -29.58
CA LEU A 192 9.09 -13.07 -29.57
C LEU A 192 8.30 -13.50 -30.81
N THR A 193 8.91 -13.45 -32.00
CA THR A 193 8.32 -14.17 -33.14
C THR A 193 8.68 -15.65 -33.02
N PRO A 194 7.73 -16.58 -33.25
CA PRO A 194 8.02 -18.01 -33.23
C PRO A 194 9.20 -18.38 -34.14
N ALA A 195 9.32 -17.72 -35.31
CA ALA A 195 10.42 -17.92 -36.24
C ALA A 195 11.79 -17.51 -35.68
N ALA A 196 11.91 -16.34 -35.04
CA ALA A 196 13.18 -15.90 -34.46
C ALA A 196 13.60 -16.80 -33.28
N LEU A 197 12.62 -17.30 -32.55
CA LEU A 197 12.84 -18.25 -31.46
C LEU A 197 13.33 -19.61 -31.99
N GLU A 198 12.69 -20.15 -33.03
CA GLU A 198 13.11 -21.40 -33.69
C GLU A 198 14.54 -21.29 -34.25
N GLU A 199 14.85 -20.20 -34.94
CA GLU A 199 16.17 -19.95 -35.52
C GLU A 199 17.27 -19.83 -34.46
N GLU A 200 17.02 -19.08 -33.37
CA GLU A 200 18.01 -18.95 -32.29
C GLU A 200 18.22 -20.27 -31.55
N THR A 201 17.15 -21.05 -31.36
CA THR A 201 17.21 -22.35 -30.69
C THR A 201 18.04 -23.35 -31.49
N ALA A 202 17.82 -23.43 -32.81
CA ALA A 202 18.57 -24.28 -33.74
C ALA A 202 20.06 -23.94 -33.73
N ARG A 203 20.37 -22.63 -33.83
CA ARG A 203 21.73 -22.13 -33.86
C ARG A 203 22.47 -22.38 -32.54
N PHE A 204 21.82 -22.13 -31.41
CA PHE A 204 22.46 -22.12 -30.10
C PHE A 204 22.68 -23.53 -29.51
N PHE A 205 21.68 -24.42 -29.59
CA PHE A 205 21.75 -25.74 -28.96
C PHE A 205 22.24 -26.85 -29.88
N TYR A 206 22.05 -26.70 -31.20
CA TYR A 206 22.28 -27.78 -32.17
C TYR A 206 23.29 -27.41 -33.25
N HIS A 207 23.68 -26.15 -33.38
CA HIS A 207 24.52 -25.65 -34.48
C HIS A 207 23.92 -25.94 -35.87
N LEU A 208 22.58 -25.90 -35.95
CA LEU A 208 21.81 -26.20 -37.16
C LEU A 208 21.08 -24.96 -37.68
N SER A 209 20.64 -25.02 -38.93
CA SER A 209 19.60 -24.11 -39.43
C SER A 209 18.23 -24.45 -38.83
N ALA A 210 17.28 -23.52 -38.88
CA ALA A 210 15.92 -23.77 -38.39
C ALA A 210 15.22 -24.92 -39.14
N GLU A 211 15.49 -25.08 -40.45
CA GLU A 211 14.94 -26.17 -41.26
C GLU A 211 15.54 -27.52 -40.87
N ASP A 212 16.86 -27.57 -40.64
CA ASP A 212 17.55 -28.79 -40.19
C ASP A 212 17.13 -29.20 -38.78
N LEU A 213 16.87 -28.23 -37.89
CA LEU A 213 16.30 -28.50 -36.58
C LEU A 213 14.91 -29.13 -36.70
N LYS A 214 14.03 -28.63 -37.57
CA LYS A 214 12.70 -29.22 -37.80
C LYS A 214 12.79 -30.65 -38.31
N ALA A 215 13.72 -30.92 -39.24
CA ALA A 215 13.97 -32.27 -39.73
C ALA A 215 14.47 -33.21 -38.62
N LYS A 216 15.34 -32.73 -37.74
CA LYS A 216 15.87 -33.49 -36.59
C LYS A 216 14.78 -33.76 -35.53
N ILE A 217 13.97 -32.75 -35.21
CA ILE A 217 12.84 -32.85 -34.26
C ILE A 217 11.78 -33.83 -34.77
N ALA A 218 11.48 -33.82 -36.08
CA ALA A 218 10.53 -34.75 -36.68
C ALA A 218 10.98 -36.21 -36.57
N GLN A 219 12.29 -36.46 -36.43
CA GLN A 219 12.87 -37.79 -36.23
C GLN A 219 12.90 -38.20 -34.74
N SER A 220 13.01 -37.24 -33.80
CA SER A 220 13.14 -37.49 -32.35
C SER A 220 11.79 -37.45 -31.60
N GLN A 221 10.80 -38.25 -32.05
CA GLN A 221 9.41 -38.31 -31.55
C GLN A 221 9.26 -37.98 -30.03
N GLY A 222 9.05 -36.71 -29.68
CA GLY A 222 8.81 -36.28 -28.29
C GLY A 222 9.42 -34.92 -27.88
N ASP A 223 10.58 -34.54 -28.43
CA ASP A 223 11.41 -33.48 -27.84
C ASP A 223 11.09 -32.03 -28.28
N GLU A 224 10.21 -31.84 -29.27
CA GLU A 224 9.93 -30.51 -29.87
C GLU A 224 9.55 -29.44 -28.84
N LYS A 225 8.64 -29.78 -27.92
CA LYS A 225 8.13 -28.83 -26.93
C LYS A 225 9.20 -28.47 -25.90
N ALA A 226 10.01 -29.43 -25.46
CA ALA A 226 11.08 -29.17 -24.52
C ALA A 226 12.17 -28.29 -25.15
N ILE A 227 12.53 -28.57 -26.40
CA ILE A 227 13.50 -27.77 -27.16
C ILE A 227 13.02 -26.33 -27.31
N PHE A 228 11.74 -26.13 -27.64
CA PHE A 228 11.16 -24.80 -27.76
C PHE A 228 11.14 -24.03 -26.44
N GLU A 229 10.80 -24.67 -25.33
CA GLU A 229 10.81 -24.02 -24.01
C GLU A 229 12.24 -23.68 -23.56
N LEU A 230 13.24 -24.53 -23.83
CA LEU A 230 14.66 -24.21 -23.59
C LEU A 230 15.15 -23.05 -24.44
N GLY A 231 14.78 -23.06 -25.72
CA GLY A 231 14.99 -21.96 -26.64
C GLY A 231 14.45 -20.64 -26.09
N LYS A 232 13.24 -20.69 -25.54
CA LYS A 232 12.54 -19.52 -25.00
C LYS A 232 13.23 -18.97 -23.77
N VAL A 233 13.66 -19.84 -22.85
CA VAL A 233 14.49 -19.44 -21.70
C VAL A 233 15.77 -18.79 -22.18
N HIS A 234 16.51 -19.42 -23.11
CA HIS A 234 17.76 -18.87 -23.62
C HIS A 234 17.58 -17.50 -24.27
N PHE A 235 16.68 -17.41 -25.24
CA PHE A 235 16.43 -16.21 -26.04
C PHE A 235 16.06 -15.04 -25.14
N LEU A 236 15.17 -15.25 -24.17
CA LEU A 236 14.73 -14.19 -23.28
C LEU A 236 15.78 -13.78 -22.25
N CYS A 237 16.49 -14.74 -21.66
CA CYS A 237 17.56 -14.43 -20.71
C CYS A 237 18.71 -13.67 -21.38
N LYS A 238 19.17 -14.16 -22.53
CA LYS A 238 20.22 -13.51 -23.33
C LYS A 238 19.75 -12.16 -23.86
N GLY A 239 18.55 -12.11 -24.44
CA GLY A 239 17.95 -10.90 -24.98
C GLY A 239 17.82 -9.80 -23.92
N PHE A 240 17.40 -10.15 -22.71
CA PHE A 240 17.37 -9.22 -21.59
C PHE A 240 18.77 -8.71 -21.21
N MET A 241 19.73 -9.61 -20.98
CA MET A 241 21.11 -9.23 -20.61
C MET A 241 21.82 -8.42 -21.69
N GLN A 242 21.45 -8.61 -22.95
CA GLN A 242 21.99 -7.85 -24.08
C GLN A 242 21.14 -6.62 -24.44
N SER A 243 19.99 -6.39 -23.81
CA SER A 243 19.12 -5.27 -24.14
C SER A 243 19.78 -3.92 -23.87
N GLU A 244 19.40 -2.90 -24.66
CA GLU A 244 19.81 -1.52 -24.40
C GLU A 244 19.34 -1.07 -23.01
N TYR A 245 18.14 -1.48 -22.61
CA TYR A 245 17.59 -1.24 -21.28
C TYR A 245 18.53 -1.70 -20.17
N TYR A 246 18.96 -2.96 -20.19
CA TYR A 246 19.85 -3.53 -19.17
C TYR A 246 21.19 -2.78 -19.13
N ARG A 247 21.83 -2.61 -20.30
CA ARG A 247 23.13 -1.93 -20.41
C ARG A 247 23.07 -0.50 -19.87
N LYS A 248 22.07 0.27 -20.30
CA LYS A 248 21.86 1.66 -19.86
C LYS A 248 21.59 1.72 -18.36
N THR A 249 20.71 0.87 -17.85
CA THR A 249 20.38 0.83 -16.41
C THR A 249 21.61 0.51 -15.56
N MET A 250 22.42 -0.48 -15.96
CA MET A 250 23.65 -0.83 -15.26
C MET A 250 24.73 0.27 -15.35
N GLN A 251 24.85 0.94 -16.50
CA GLN A 251 25.75 2.08 -16.65
C GLN A 251 25.34 3.25 -15.74
N GLU A 252 24.05 3.55 -15.67
CA GLU A 252 23.50 4.57 -14.78
C GLU A 252 23.74 4.22 -13.30
N ILE A 253 23.48 2.96 -12.90
CA ILE A 253 23.79 2.47 -11.55
C ILE A 253 25.27 2.66 -11.22
N THR A 254 26.18 2.27 -12.12
CA THR A 254 27.63 2.43 -11.91
C THR A 254 28.02 3.90 -11.78
N THR A 255 27.40 4.78 -12.57
CA THR A 255 27.64 6.23 -12.52
C THR A 255 27.18 6.81 -11.18
N LEU A 256 25.97 6.46 -10.74
CA LEU A 256 25.42 6.89 -9.45
C LEU A 256 26.24 6.38 -8.27
N LYS A 257 26.76 5.15 -8.33
CA LYS A 257 27.67 4.61 -7.30
C LYS A 257 28.98 5.39 -7.23
N LYS A 258 29.57 5.76 -8.38
CA LYS A 258 30.79 6.59 -8.42
C LYS A 258 30.55 7.97 -7.81
N ASN A 259 29.40 8.57 -8.11
CA ASN A 259 28.99 9.85 -7.52
C ASN A 259 28.93 9.79 -5.99
N LEU A 260 28.34 8.74 -5.41
CA LEU A 260 28.32 8.54 -3.96
C LEU A 260 29.70 8.35 -3.33
N ALA A 261 30.66 7.78 -4.07
CA ALA A 261 32.04 7.58 -3.59
C ALA A 261 32.89 8.86 -3.59
N SER A 262 32.44 9.94 -4.23
CA SER A 262 33.16 11.23 -4.30
C SER A 262 32.19 12.41 -4.15
N PRO A 263 31.68 12.64 -2.92
CA PRO A 263 30.46 13.42 -2.66
C PRO A 263 30.60 14.95 -2.76
N SER A 264 31.72 15.49 -3.24
CA SER A 264 31.98 16.94 -3.19
C SER A 264 30.96 17.73 -4.03
N GLY A 265 30.05 18.46 -3.36
CA GLY A 265 29.07 19.34 -4.00
C GLY A 265 27.87 18.65 -4.65
N GLN A 266 27.67 17.34 -4.45
CA GLN A 266 26.60 16.57 -5.09
C GLN A 266 25.35 16.42 -4.21
N ASP A 267 24.17 16.37 -4.85
CA ASP A 267 22.91 16.04 -4.19
C ASP A 267 22.88 14.56 -3.79
N LEU A 268 23.37 14.26 -2.59
CA LEU A 268 23.40 12.91 -2.04
C LEU A 268 22.00 12.31 -1.89
N TYR A 269 21.02 13.13 -1.53
CA TYR A 269 19.63 12.69 -1.41
C TYR A 269 19.10 12.24 -2.78
N GLY A 270 19.20 13.11 -3.79
CA GLY A 270 18.78 12.79 -5.15
C GLY A 270 19.51 11.58 -5.72
N THR A 271 20.80 11.42 -5.41
CA THR A 271 21.60 10.29 -5.87
C THR A 271 21.14 8.96 -5.25
N HIS A 272 20.87 8.91 -3.94
CA HIS A 272 20.31 7.72 -3.29
C HIS A 272 18.90 7.39 -3.78
N VAL A 273 18.03 8.40 -3.99
CA VAL A 273 16.69 8.21 -4.58
C VAL A 273 16.80 7.58 -5.98
N ALA A 274 17.65 8.15 -6.84
CA ALA A 274 17.85 7.65 -8.20
C ALA A 274 18.42 6.23 -8.19
N LEU A 275 19.40 5.95 -7.32
CA LEU A 275 20.02 4.63 -7.22
C LEU A 275 19.01 3.58 -6.72
N ALA A 276 18.20 3.90 -5.71
CA ALA A 276 17.13 3.03 -5.24
C ALA A 276 16.10 2.76 -6.35
N ALA A 277 15.66 3.79 -7.08
CA ALA A 277 14.71 3.65 -8.17
C ALA A 277 15.23 2.74 -9.29
N ARG A 278 16.50 2.91 -9.71
CA ARG A 278 17.11 2.08 -10.76
C ARG A 278 17.26 0.63 -10.36
N TRP A 279 17.71 0.36 -9.13
CA TRP A 279 17.75 -1.00 -8.61
C TRP A 279 16.37 -1.63 -8.51
N TYR A 280 15.35 -0.86 -8.10
CA TYR A 280 13.99 -1.36 -8.00
C TYR A 280 13.41 -1.70 -9.38
N ASP A 281 13.60 -0.83 -10.37
CA ASP A 281 13.11 -1.06 -11.74
C ASP A 281 13.77 -2.28 -12.37
N LEU A 282 15.09 -2.45 -12.15
CA LEU A 282 15.83 -3.62 -12.59
C LEU A 282 15.31 -4.90 -11.90
N ALA A 283 15.12 -4.86 -10.58
CA ALA A 283 14.60 -5.99 -9.81
C ALA A 283 13.18 -6.37 -10.23
N LYS A 284 12.32 -5.37 -10.46
CA LYS A 284 10.95 -5.56 -10.95
C LYS A 284 10.93 -6.21 -12.34
N THR A 285 11.81 -5.78 -13.24
CA THR A 285 11.90 -6.35 -14.59
C THR A 285 12.42 -7.79 -14.54
N ALA A 286 13.44 -8.04 -13.73
CA ALA A 286 13.97 -9.39 -13.48
C ALA A 286 12.91 -10.33 -12.88
N TYR A 287 12.10 -9.85 -11.91
CA TYR A 287 10.97 -10.59 -11.37
C TYR A 287 9.93 -10.93 -12.44
N ARG A 288 9.53 -9.97 -13.28
CA ARG A 288 8.55 -10.22 -14.36
C ARG A 288 9.06 -11.27 -15.33
N LEU A 289 10.34 -11.22 -15.67
CA LEU A 289 10.97 -12.21 -16.54
C LEU A 289 11.02 -13.59 -15.89
N ALA A 290 11.45 -13.69 -14.62
CA ALA A 290 11.46 -14.95 -13.88
C ALA A 290 10.05 -15.55 -13.74
N PHE A 291 9.05 -14.73 -13.42
CA PHE A 291 7.65 -15.13 -13.34
C PHE A 291 7.10 -15.63 -14.69
N TYR A 292 7.48 -14.99 -15.79
CA TYR A 292 7.07 -15.41 -17.13
C TYR A 292 7.72 -16.73 -17.55
N LEU A 293 9.02 -16.92 -17.25
CA LEU A 293 9.79 -18.11 -17.59
C LEU A 293 9.48 -19.33 -16.72
N GLU A 294 8.90 -19.11 -15.53
CA GLU A 294 8.50 -20.18 -14.62
C GLU A 294 7.63 -21.26 -15.30
N ARG A 295 6.66 -20.87 -16.14
CA ARG A 295 5.82 -21.82 -16.88
C ARG A 295 6.61 -22.67 -17.88
N SER A 296 7.67 -22.09 -18.46
CA SER A 296 8.57 -22.82 -19.35
C SER A 296 9.33 -23.88 -18.56
N PHE A 297 9.78 -23.57 -17.35
CA PHE A 297 10.40 -24.56 -16.46
C PHE A 297 9.44 -25.65 -15.99
N ASP A 298 8.19 -25.32 -15.65
CA ASP A 298 7.19 -26.33 -15.30
C ASP A 298 6.99 -27.35 -16.44
N ARG A 299 6.95 -26.87 -17.70
CA ARG A 299 6.85 -27.72 -18.89
C ARG A 299 8.11 -28.57 -19.09
N LEU A 300 9.29 -28.00 -18.86
CA LEU A 300 10.57 -28.72 -18.97
C LEU A 300 10.72 -29.81 -17.91
N MET A 301 10.35 -29.51 -16.65
CA MET A 301 10.42 -30.47 -15.55
C MET A 301 9.37 -31.58 -15.66
N ALA A 302 8.22 -31.31 -16.30
CA ALA A 302 7.20 -32.31 -16.58
C ALA A 302 7.54 -33.22 -17.77
N HIS A 303 8.62 -32.94 -18.51
CA HIS A 303 9.02 -33.74 -19.66
C HIS A 303 9.53 -35.12 -19.21
N PRO A 304 9.16 -36.23 -19.90
CA PRO A 304 9.55 -37.60 -19.50
C PRO A 304 11.05 -37.82 -19.36
N ALA A 305 11.86 -37.04 -20.09
CA ALA A 305 13.31 -37.09 -20.05
C ALA A 305 13.96 -36.30 -18.88
N GLY A 306 13.16 -35.59 -18.06
CA GLY A 306 13.56 -35.05 -16.75
C GLY A 306 14.86 -34.23 -16.69
N LEU A 307 15.05 -33.28 -17.60
CA LEU A 307 16.39 -32.97 -18.13
C LEU A 307 17.39 -32.19 -17.27
N PRO A 308 18.51 -32.80 -16.87
CA PRO A 308 19.79 -32.52 -17.54
C PRO A 308 20.34 -33.78 -18.24
N GLY A 309 20.60 -33.73 -19.55
CA GLY A 309 21.10 -34.86 -20.37
C GLY A 309 20.10 -35.71 -21.18
N GLY A 310 18.78 -35.58 -20.98
CA GLY A 310 17.76 -36.44 -21.61
C GLY A 310 17.20 -36.06 -23.00
N VAL A 311 17.48 -34.89 -23.59
CA VAL A 311 17.07 -34.55 -24.97
C VAL A 311 18.28 -34.80 -25.84
N GLU A 312 18.08 -35.63 -26.86
CA GLU A 312 19.14 -36.13 -27.71
C GLU A 312 19.78 -34.98 -28.53
N GLY A 313 21.10 -34.88 -28.45
CA GLY A 313 21.89 -33.96 -29.28
C GLY A 313 21.88 -32.49 -28.84
N ILE A 314 21.42 -32.15 -27.62
CA ILE A 314 21.65 -30.82 -27.03
C ILE A 314 23.09 -30.70 -26.54
N ASP A 315 23.76 -29.61 -26.91
CA ASP A 315 25.03 -29.19 -26.31
C ASP A 315 24.84 -28.86 -24.81
N GLN A 316 25.39 -29.70 -23.94
CA GLN A 316 25.27 -29.57 -22.49
C GLN A 316 25.96 -28.31 -21.95
N SER A 317 27.04 -27.85 -22.60
CA SER A 317 27.72 -26.60 -22.21
C SER A 317 26.83 -25.38 -22.45
N ARG A 318 26.06 -25.40 -23.54
CA ARG A 318 25.07 -24.37 -23.91
C ARG A 318 23.86 -24.39 -22.99
N LEU A 319 23.43 -25.57 -22.58
CA LEU A 319 22.40 -25.75 -21.56
C LEU A 319 22.84 -25.16 -20.22
N ALA A 320 24.05 -25.47 -19.76
CA ALA A 320 24.62 -24.89 -18.54
C ALA A 320 24.71 -23.35 -18.65
N GLN A 321 25.14 -22.81 -19.80
CA GLN A 321 25.16 -21.36 -20.04
C GLN A 321 23.75 -20.72 -19.97
N CYS A 322 22.74 -21.38 -20.53
CA CYS A 322 21.34 -20.94 -20.47
C CYS A 322 20.86 -20.84 -19.02
N MET A 323 21.12 -21.88 -18.24
CA MET A 323 20.74 -21.95 -16.83
C MET A 323 21.49 -20.92 -15.97
N ALA A 324 22.78 -20.70 -16.24
CA ALA A 324 23.56 -19.65 -15.58
C ALA A 324 22.97 -18.24 -15.81
N ASN A 325 22.56 -17.93 -17.06
CA ASN A 325 21.91 -16.65 -17.36
C ASN A 325 20.60 -16.47 -16.60
N PHE A 326 19.81 -17.54 -16.44
CA PHE A 326 18.59 -17.49 -15.63
C PHE A 326 18.90 -17.23 -14.15
N SER A 327 19.91 -17.91 -13.58
CA SER A 327 20.36 -17.67 -12.20
C SER A 327 20.75 -16.20 -11.98
N ILE A 328 21.46 -15.58 -12.92
CA ILE A 328 21.80 -14.15 -12.87
C ILE A 328 20.54 -13.28 -12.82
N ILE A 329 19.50 -13.59 -13.61
CA ILE A 329 18.23 -12.83 -13.59
C ILE A 329 17.56 -12.96 -12.22
N TYR A 330 17.52 -14.16 -11.66
CA TYR A 330 16.97 -14.36 -10.32
C TYR A 330 17.76 -13.61 -9.24
N GLU A 331 19.10 -13.63 -9.32
CA GLU A 331 19.97 -12.85 -8.43
C GLU A 331 19.77 -11.33 -8.59
N LEU A 332 19.55 -10.84 -9.81
CA LEU A 332 19.24 -9.43 -10.06
C LEU A 332 17.91 -9.01 -9.42
N PHE A 333 16.93 -9.92 -9.36
CA PHE A 333 15.69 -9.65 -8.62
C PHE A 333 15.95 -9.49 -7.13
N VAL A 334 16.48 -10.52 -6.46
CA VAL A 334 16.65 -10.51 -5.00
C VAL A 334 17.71 -9.49 -4.58
N GLY A 335 18.87 -9.51 -5.24
CA GLY A 335 19.97 -8.57 -5.00
C GLY A 335 19.57 -7.12 -5.28
N GLY A 336 18.81 -6.87 -6.34
CA GLY A 336 18.29 -5.54 -6.65
C GLY A 336 17.33 -5.01 -5.57
N LEU A 337 16.49 -5.86 -4.98
CA LEU A 337 15.66 -5.47 -3.83
C LEU A 337 16.50 -5.12 -2.60
N VAL A 338 17.55 -5.90 -2.30
CA VAL A 338 18.47 -5.60 -1.19
C VAL A 338 19.19 -4.27 -1.40
N GLN A 339 19.67 -4.00 -2.62
CA GLN A 339 20.31 -2.72 -2.96
C GLN A 339 19.33 -1.55 -2.88
N THR A 340 18.08 -1.75 -3.34
CA THR A 340 17.01 -0.76 -3.23
C THR A 340 16.73 -0.42 -1.76
N ARG A 341 16.54 -1.44 -0.92
CA ARG A 341 16.31 -1.30 0.53
C ARG A 341 17.43 -0.50 1.18
N SER A 342 18.69 -0.87 0.91
CA SER A 342 19.84 -0.19 1.51
C SER A 342 19.86 1.30 1.19
N ASN A 343 19.54 1.68 -0.05
CA ASN A 343 19.53 3.09 -0.46
C ASN A 343 18.34 3.86 0.13
N TYR A 344 17.15 3.25 0.19
CA TYR A 344 16.00 3.89 0.83
C TYR A 344 16.18 4.04 2.35
N LEU A 345 16.81 3.08 3.03
CA LEU A 345 17.14 3.22 4.47
C LEU A 345 18.06 4.41 4.73
N LYS A 346 19.03 4.67 3.84
CA LYS A 346 19.88 5.87 3.93
C LYS A 346 19.06 7.17 3.92
N LEU A 347 17.98 7.23 3.15
CA LEU A 347 17.12 8.42 3.10
C LEU A 347 16.32 8.67 4.38
N LEU A 348 16.25 7.70 5.29
CA LEU A 348 15.61 7.87 6.61
C LEU A 348 16.59 8.31 7.69
N GLU A 349 17.90 8.39 7.40
CA GLU A 349 18.88 8.90 8.36
C GLU A 349 18.63 10.40 8.66
N PRO A 350 18.94 10.88 9.88
CA PRO A 350 18.64 12.26 10.31
C PRO A 350 19.16 13.34 9.35
N GLY A 351 20.30 13.11 8.68
CA GLY A 351 20.89 14.05 7.72
C GLY A 351 20.04 14.28 6.46
N PHE A 352 19.09 13.40 6.15
CA PHE A 352 18.21 13.49 4.99
C PHE A 352 16.74 13.79 5.33
N ALA A 353 16.41 13.80 6.64
CA ALA A 353 15.05 13.94 7.13
C ALA A 353 14.38 15.30 6.81
N ALA A 354 15.18 16.33 6.50
CA ALA A 354 14.70 17.69 6.23
C ALA A 354 13.90 17.87 4.92
N LYS A 355 13.77 16.82 4.08
CA LYS A 355 13.11 16.91 2.75
C LYS A 355 11.58 16.74 2.79
N GLY A 356 10.97 16.61 3.98
CA GLY A 356 9.52 16.70 4.22
C GLY A 356 8.81 15.36 4.52
N GLY A 357 7.79 15.41 5.39
CA GLY A 357 7.12 14.22 5.95
C GLY A 357 6.43 13.31 4.92
N LYS A 358 5.75 13.87 3.90
CA LYS A 358 5.09 13.07 2.86
C LYS A 358 6.06 12.20 2.06
N ARG A 359 7.26 12.71 1.77
CA ARG A 359 8.30 11.94 1.06
C ARG A 359 8.85 10.82 1.94
N GLN A 360 9.05 11.09 3.24
CA GLN A 360 9.48 10.06 4.19
C GLN A 360 8.45 8.95 4.31
N GLN A 361 7.16 9.29 4.40
CA GLN A 361 6.07 8.29 4.41
C GLN A 361 6.11 7.41 3.15
N GLN A 362 6.25 7.99 1.96
CA GLN A 362 6.38 7.22 0.71
C GLN A 362 7.59 6.27 0.72
N ILE A 363 8.73 6.71 1.24
CA ILE A 363 9.92 5.88 1.40
C ILE A 363 9.67 4.73 2.38
N ILE A 364 9.03 5.01 3.53
CA ILE A 364 8.67 4.00 4.53
C ILE A 364 7.74 2.96 3.91
N LEU A 365 6.68 3.36 3.21
CA LEU A 365 5.77 2.43 2.54
C LEU A 365 6.50 1.54 1.52
N ARG A 366 7.42 2.13 0.74
CA ARG A 366 8.22 1.37 -0.22
C ARG A 366 9.14 0.36 0.47
N LEU A 367 9.74 0.74 1.60
CA LEU A 367 10.56 -0.13 2.42
C LEU A 367 9.75 -1.27 3.03
N LEU A 368 8.53 -1.01 3.53
CA LEU A 368 7.63 -2.06 4.05
C LEU A 368 7.40 -3.14 2.99
N ASP A 369 7.05 -2.76 1.76
CA ASP A 369 6.83 -3.72 0.67
C ASP A 369 8.09 -4.53 0.34
N ILE A 370 9.27 -3.89 0.29
CA ILE A 370 10.53 -4.58 0.03
C ILE A 370 10.87 -5.54 1.17
N HIS A 371 10.74 -5.10 2.42
CA HIS A 371 11.00 -5.93 3.59
C HIS A 371 10.04 -7.12 3.68
N ARG A 372 8.76 -6.93 3.34
CA ARG A 372 7.78 -8.03 3.26
C ARG A 372 8.23 -9.08 2.24
N ILE A 373 8.63 -8.67 1.03
CA ILE A 373 9.11 -9.59 -0.01
C ILE A 373 10.38 -10.32 0.44
N LEU A 374 11.34 -9.61 1.03
CA LEU A 374 12.58 -10.22 1.53
C LEU A 374 12.31 -11.14 2.74
N GLY A 375 11.35 -10.81 3.60
CA GLY A 375 11.00 -11.57 4.79
C GLY A 375 10.31 -12.90 4.51
N ILE A 376 9.64 -13.04 3.37
CA ILE A 376 9.05 -14.30 2.90
C ILE A 376 10.02 -15.10 2.00
N ASN A 377 11.19 -14.57 1.65
CA ASN A 377 12.11 -15.21 0.74
C ASN A 377 12.98 -16.25 1.49
N PRO A 378 12.87 -17.56 1.19
CA PRO A 378 13.65 -18.58 1.89
C PRO A 378 15.15 -18.48 1.60
N ASN A 379 15.54 -17.88 0.46
CA ASN A 379 16.95 -17.68 0.10
C ASN A 379 17.57 -16.44 0.78
N TYR A 380 16.79 -15.72 1.58
CA TYR A 380 17.26 -14.57 2.35
C TYR A 380 16.81 -14.69 3.82
N PRO A 381 17.42 -15.60 4.62
CA PRO A 381 16.94 -15.92 5.97
C PRO A 381 16.98 -14.74 6.95
N GLN A 382 17.81 -13.72 6.68
CA GLN A 382 17.87 -12.49 7.46
C GLN A 382 16.71 -11.52 7.17
N GLY A 383 15.90 -11.78 6.13
CA GLY A 383 14.84 -10.87 5.70
C GLY A 383 13.78 -10.60 6.76
N LEU A 384 13.32 -11.64 7.47
CA LEU A 384 12.28 -11.49 8.50
C LEU A 384 12.83 -10.86 9.79
N PRO A 385 14.02 -11.27 10.31
CA PRO A 385 14.68 -10.53 11.38
C PRO A 385 14.88 -9.04 11.06
N ASP A 386 15.43 -8.71 9.88
CA ASP A 386 15.61 -7.33 9.43
C ASP A 386 14.29 -6.57 9.39
N TYR A 387 13.21 -7.23 8.95
CA TYR A 387 11.89 -6.61 8.89
C TYR A 387 11.36 -6.24 10.29
N ARG A 388 11.52 -7.13 11.27
CA ARG A 388 11.10 -6.85 12.66
C ARG A 388 11.83 -5.65 13.25
N VAL A 389 13.15 -5.58 13.03
CA VAL A 389 13.96 -4.43 13.47
C VAL A 389 13.48 -3.14 12.83
N PHE A 390 13.21 -3.17 11.51
CA PHE A 390 12.68 -2.02 10.79
C PHE A 390 11.32 -1.56 11.34
N ILE A 391 10.37 -2.49 11.55
CA ILE A 391 9.05 -2.17 12.13
C ILE A 391 9.19 -1.52 13.50
N ASP A 392 10.03 -2.07 14.39
CA ASP A 392 10.22 -1.53 15.74
C ASP A 392 10.82 -0.11 15.70
N GLN A 393 11.74 0.16 14.76
CA GLN A 393 12.32 1.49 14.55
C GLN A 393 11.28 2.50 14.05
N ILE A 394 10.47 2.14 13.05
CA ILE A 394 9.43 3.01 12.51
C ILE A 394 8.34 3.26 13.55
N ARG A 395 7.94 2.22 14.31
CA ARG A 395 7.00 2.36 15.43
C ARG A 395 7.49 3.42 16.42
N THR A 396 8.72 3.27 16.90
CA THR A 396 9.34 4.22 17.85
C THR A 396 9.43 5.63 17.26
N PHE A 397 9.76 5.75 15.97
CA PHE A 397 9.80 7.05 15.29
C PHE A 397 8.42 7.72 15.19
N SER A 398 7.37 6.92 14.96
CA SER A 398 6.00 7.37 14.74
C SER A 398 5.19 7.63 16.02
N GLU A 399 5.63 7.08 17.16
CA GLU A 399 4.93 7.19 18.44
C GLU A 399 4.77 8.66 18.87
N GLY A 400 3.52 9.08 19.06
CA GLY A 400 3.15 10.47 19.36
C GLY A 400 3.30 11.46 18.20
N ARG A 401 3.84 11.04 17.04
CA ARG A 401 4.01 11.93 15.86
C ARG A 401 3.02 11.64 14.76
N LEU A 402 2.85 10.34 14.48
CA LEU A 402 2.02 9.80 13.40
C LEU A 402 1.26 8.60 13.96
N PRO A 403 0.14 8.83 14.69
CA PRO A 403 -0.61 7.76 15.35
C PRO A 403 -1.07 6.65 14.40
N PHE A 404 -1.43 7.01 13.17
CA PHE A 404 -1.80 6.09 12.08
C PHE A 404 -0.66 5.11 11.76
N LEU A 405 0.55 5.63 11.60
CA LEU A 405 1.73 4.82 11.30
C LEU A 405 2.13 3.95 12.49
N ALA A 406 2.02 4.46 13.72
CA ALA A 406 2.30 3.69 14.93
C ALA A 406 1.38 2.46 15.06
N ARG A 407 0.06 2.65 14.89
CA ARG A 407 -0.91 1.55 14.89
C ARG A 407 -0.63 0.54 13.77
N PHE A 408 -0.32 1.04 12.57
CA PHE A 408 0.03 0.16 11.47
C PHE A 408 1.28 -0.68 11.77
N MET A 409 2.29 -0.09 12.41
CA MET A 409 3.49 -0.84 12.81
C MET A 409 3.19 -1.85 13.92
N ASP A 410 2.27 -1.57 14.84
CA ASP A 410 1.80 -2.56 15.82
C ASP A 410 1.13 -3.77 15.13
N ASP A 411 0.28 -3.52 14.14
CA ASP A 411 -0.33 -4.58 13.31
C ASP A 411 0.74 -5.40 12.57
N GLU A 412 1.66 -4.72 11.88
CA GLU A 412 2.75 -5.37 11.15
C GLU A 412 3.66 -6.18 12.06
N ARG A 413 3.90 -5.72 13.29
CA ARG A 413 4.71 -6.44 14.27
C ARG A 413 4.06 -7.76 14.69
N VAL A 414 2.74 -7.82 14.78
CA VAL A 414 2.01 -9.08 15.02
C VAL A 414 2.17 -10.02 13.82
N LEU A 415 2.01 -9.51 12.60
CA LEU A 415 2.14 -10.30 11.38
C LEU A 415 3.57 -10.81 11.15
N ALA A 416 4.58 -9.99 11.44
CA ALA A 416 5.98 -10.34 11.26
C ALA A 416 6.50 -11.43 12.21
N LYS A 417 5.68 -11.92 13.15
CA LYS A 417 6.00 -13.07 14.00
C LYS A 417 6.10 -14.39 13.21
N ASP A 418 5.34 -14.52 12.13
CA ASP A 418 5.31 -15.72 11.29
C ASP A 418 5.11 -15.33 9.81
N PRO A 419 5.98 -15.76 8.87
CA PRO A 419 5.75 -15.57 7.44
C PRO A 419 4.36 -15.99 6.98
N LYS A 420 3.76 -17.04 7.56
CA LYS A 420 2.41 -17.48 7.19
C LYS A 420 1.35 -16.42 7.45
N ALA A 421 1.50 -15.64 8.53
CA ALA A 421 0.58 -14.54 8.83
C ALA A 421 0.68 -13.43 7.79
N LEU A 422 1.89 -13.10 7.34
CA LEU A 422 2.11 -12.16 6.22
C LEU A 422 1.47 -12.67 4.92
N LEU A 423 1.66 -13.94 4.58
CA LEU A 423 1.08 -14.53 3.37
C LEU A 423 -0.44 -14.61 3.41
N ALA A 424 -1.03 -14.83 4.58
CA ALA A 424 -2.48 -14.81 4.78
C ALA A 424 -3.04 -13.39 4.62
N ARG A 425 -2.30 -12.38 5.10
CA ARG A 425 -2.72 -10.97 5.03
C ARG A 425 -2.59 -10.39 3.63
N TYR A 426 -1.49 -10.67 2.94
CA TYR A 426 -1.13 -10.01 1.69
C TYR A 426 -1.25 -10.98 0.50
N PRO A 427 -2.34 -10.93 -0.29
CA PRO A 427 -2.56 -11.90 -1.35
C PRO A 427 -1.50 -11.84 -2.45
N ASN A 428 -0.91 -10.66 -2.72
CA ASN A 428 0.20 -10.52 -3.67
C ASN A 428 1.49 -11.19 -3.16
N LEU A 429 1.75 -11.17 -1.85
CA LEU A 429 2.90 -11.86 -1.27
C LEU A 429 2.76 -13.38 -1.42
N LYS A 430 1.54 -13.92 -1.34
CA LYS A 430 1.30 -15.35 -1.59
C LYS A 430 1.76 -15.79 -2.98
N SER A 431 1.43 -15.01 -4.01
CA SER A 431 1.87 -15.29 -5.39
C SER A 431 3.39 -15.17 -5.55
N ILE A 432 4.00 -14.15 -4.92
CA ILE A 432 5.46 -13.98 -4.93
C ILE A 432 6.16 -15.13 -4.18
N HIS A 433 5.63 -15.54 -3.03
CA HIS A 433 6.14 -16.66 -2.25
C HIS A 433 6.08 -17.97 -3.03
N ALA A 434 4.97 -18.26 -3.71
CA ALA A 434 4.85 -19.46 -4.54
C ALA A 434 5.97 -19.52 -5.59
N LEU A 435 6.29 -18.39 -6.22
CA LEU A 435 7.45 -18.30 -7.11
C LEU A 435 8.76 -18.56 -6.35
N LEU A 436 9.03 -17.80 -5.29
CA LEU A 436 10.32 -17.80 -4.58
C LEU A 436 10.64 -19.09 -3.81
N ALA A 437 9.64 -19.72 -3.19
CA ALA A 437 9.82 -20.83 -2.27
C ALA A 437 9.48 -22.19 -2.89
N ASP A 438 8.50 -22.26 -3.78
CA ASP A 438 8.06 -23.54 -4.32
C ASP A 438 8.69 -23.82 -5.69
N ARG A 439 8.81 -22.80 -6.52
CA ARG A 439 9.16 -22.95 -7.95
C ARG A 439 10.63 -22.67 -8.21
N MET A 440 11.14 -21.50 -7.82
CA MET A 440 12.53 -21.10 -8.07
C MET A 440 13.58 -22.06 -7.51
N PRO A 441 13.43 -22.65 -6.29
CA PRO A 441 14.41 -23.62 -5.81
C PRO A 441 14.52 -24.86 -6.70
N ARG A 442 13.40 -25.31 -7.30
CA ARG A 442 13.42 -26.43 -8.26
C ARG A 442 14.13 -26.04 -9.55
N VAL A 443 13.84 -24.84 -10.07
CA VAL A 443 14.49 -24.31 -11.26
C VAL A 443 16.00 -24.12 -11.06
N LEU A 444 16.41 -23.62 -9.89
CA LEU A 444 17.82 -23.44 -9.54
C LEU A 444 18.52 -24.77 -9.25
N ALA A 445 17.82 -25.76 -8.67
CA ALA A 445 18.36 -27.11 -8.51
C ALA A 445 18.58 -27.78 -9.88
N PHE A 446 17.60 -27.63 -10.79
CA PHE A 446 17.71 -28.04 -12.18
C PHE A 446 18.90 -27.35 -12.88
N ALA A 447 19.09 -26.05 -12.65
CA ALA A 447 20.27 -25.31 -13.11
C ALA A 447 21.59 -25.88 -12.55
N GLY A 448 21.65 -26.14 -11.25
CA GLY A 448 22.84 -26.66 -10.59
C GLY A 448 23.26 -28.03 -11.10
N GLN A 449 22.30 -28.92 -11.37
CA GLN A 449 22.57 -30.26 -11.91
C GLN A 449 23.18 -30.20 -13.32
N THR A 450 22.71 -29.28 -14.18
CA THR A 450 23.29 -29.08 -15.53
C THR A 450 24.74 -28.61 -15.50
N ALA A 451 25.15 -27.86 -14.45
CA ALA A 451 26.52 -27.36 -14.31
C ALA A 451 27.51 -28.47 -13.91
N THR A 452 27.08 -29.45 -13.12
CA THR A 452 27.93 -30.57 -12.67
C THR A 452 28.14 -31.66 -13.73
N THR A 453 27.29 -31.75 -14.74
CA THR A 453 27.41 -32.73 -15.85
C THR A 453 28.27 -32.24 -17.02
N GLY A 454 28.78 -31.00 -16.97
CA GLY A 454 29.61 -30.38 -18.00
C GLY A 454 31.11 -30.32 -17.69
N GLU A 455 31.53 -30.84 -16.54
CA GLU A 455 32.93 -31.21 -16.22
C GLU A 455 33.13 -32.69 -16.54
#